data_AF-A0A0A1EPT1-F1
#
_entry.id   AF-A0A0A1EPT1-F1
#
_cell.length_a   1.000
_cell.length_b   1.000
_cell.length_c   1.000
_cell.angle_alpha   90.00
_cell.angle_beta   90.00
_cell.angle_gamma   90.00
#
_symmetry.space_group_name_H-M   'P 1'
#
loop_
_entity.id
_entity.type
_entity.pdbx_description
1 polymer ?
#
loop_
_entity_poly.entity_id
_entity_poly.type
_entity_poly.pdbx_seq_one_letter_code
_entity_poly.pdbx_strand_id
1 'polypeptide(L)'
;MLFDYFYLCLYIGEEVYKSMINFSLLCLTFLFLVSQNILLLNEEILILFCFISFCWLAFNRLNESINLDFLDRSKKIEQTFTESLDQVEKAVLTNSKVQKKFKNLALDFKTLKNHFTILNKTVHSKLAAFLIKNSQATYLSKLVFAQRLEQQTAKLLALLLSKKLHRIVLLRQFYTQKLKSTNFLCFYKISLREYFEII
;
A
#
# COMPACT_ATOMS: atom_id res chain seq x y z
N MET A 1 83.43 0.67 1.39
CA MET A 1 83.40 0.01 0.07
C MET A 1 84.36 -1.17 -0.04
N LEU A 2 85.68 -1.03 0.17
CA LEU A 2 86.61 -2.19 0.19
C LEU A 2 86.49 -3.05 1.48
N PHE A 3 86.12 -2.44 2.60
CA PHE A 3 85.98 -3.13 3.89
C PHE A 3 84.72 -4.01 3.98
N ASP A 4 83.63 -3.62 3.30
CA ASP A 4 82.35 -4.33 3.33
C ASP A 4 82.39 -5.63 2.50
N TYR A 5 83.17 -5.65 1.42
CA TYR A 5 83.39 -6.84 0.59
C TYR A 5 84.21 -7.93 1.32
N PHE A 6 85.16 -7.53 2.17
CA PHE A 6 86.00 -8.48 2.90
C PHE A 6 85.21 -9.21 4.00
N TYR A 7 84.32 -8.50 4.69
CA TYR A 7 83.41 -9.09 5.67
C TYR A 7 82.37 -10.01 5.02
N LEU A 8 81.85 -9.65 3.85
CA LEU A 8 80.93 -10.50 3.09
C LEU A 8 81.61 -11.80 2.63
N CYS A 9 82.86 -11.73 2.16
CA CYS A 9 83.65 -12.91 1.79
C CYS A 9 83.99 -13.80 2.99
N LEU A 10 84.28 -13.23 4.16
CA LEU A 10 84.52 -13.98 5.39
C LEU A 10 83.24 -14.69 5.87
N TYR A 11 82.09 -14.01 5.82
CA TYR A 11 80.80 -14.56 6.24
C TYR A 11 80.31 -15.68 5.32
N ILE A 12 80.46 -15.50 4.00
CA ILE A 12 80.17 -16.55 3.01
C ILE A 12 81.14 -17.73 3.19
N GLY A 13 82.43 -17.46 3.48
CA GLY A 13 83.42 -18.50 3.77
C GLY A 13 83.08 -19.31 5.01
N GLU A 14 82.56 -18.68 6.06
CA GLU A 14 82.19 -19.31 7.33
C GLU A 14 80.91 -20.16 7.21
N GLU A 15 79.89 -19.69 6.47
CA GLU A 15 78.69 -20.49 6.17
C GLU A 15 79.00 -21.68 5.25
N VAL A 16 79.85 -21.49 4.24
CA VAL A 16 80.28 -22.58 3.35
C VAL A 16 81.08 -23.61 4.14
N TYR A 17 81.98 -23.19 5.02
CA TYR A 17 82.76 -24.10 5.87
C TYR A 17 81.87 -24.88 6.84
N LYS A 18 80.86 -24.23 7.43
CA LYS A 18 79.86 -24.88 8.30
C LYS A 18 79.01 -25.90 7.52
N SER A 19 78.64 -25.57 6.29
CA SER A 19 77.94 -26.49 5.37
C SER A 19 78.83 -27.70 4.99
N MET A 20 80.11 -27.46 4.72
CA MET A 20 81.09 -28.52 4.40
C MET A 20 81.38 -29.44 5.60
N ILE A 21 81.46 -28.91 6.83
CA ILE A 21 81.60 -29.72 8.05
C ILE A 21 80.35 -30.58 8.27
N ASN A 22 79.16 -30.02 8.11
CA ASN A 22 77.91 -30.77 8.24
C ASN A 22 77.82 -31.91 7.22
N PHE A 23 78.23 -31.65 5.97
CA PHE A 23 78.30 -32.68 4.93
C PHE A 23 79.34 -33.76 5.27
N SER A 24 80.51 -33.36 5.75
CA SER A 24 81.57 -34.29 6.18
C SER A 24 81.12 -35.18 7.34
N LEU A 25 80.43 -34.61 8.33
CA LEU A 25 79.88 -35.33 9.48
C LEU A 25 78.73 -36.28 9.05
N LEU A 26 77.92 -35.89 8.08
CA LEU A 26 76.91 -36.74 7.46
C LEU A 26 77.53 -37.91 6.67
N CYS A 27 78.62 -37.67 5.93
CA CYS A 27 79.37 -38.74 5.26
C CYS A 27 80.04 -39.70 6.28
N LEU A 28 80.63 -39.18 7.36
CA LEU A 28 81.25 -39.97 8.41
C LEU A 28 80.24 -40.86 9.14
N THR A 29 79.08 -40.29 9.49
CA THR A 29 77.98 -41.06 10.13
C THR A 29 77.41 -42.11 9.17
N PHE A 30 77.25 -41.81 7.89
CA PHE A 30 76.85 -42.79 6.88
C PHE A 30 77.87 -43.92 6.74
N LEU A 31 79.16 -43.61 6.63
CA LEU A 31 80.23 -44.61 6.57
C LEU A 31 80.29 -45.47 7.83
N PHE A 32 80.08 -44.87 9.01
CA PHE A 32 79.99 -45.60 10.28
C PHE A 32 78.81 -46.57 10.29
N LEU A 33 77.63 -46.14 9.82
CA LEU A 33 76.42 -46.98 9.73
C LEU A 33 76.59 -48.18 8.78
N VAL A 34 77.30 -47.97 7.66
CA VAL A 34 77.65 -49.04 6.71
C VAL A 34 78.69 -49.98 7.31
N SER A 35 79.74 -49.45 7.96
CA SER A 35 80.81 -50.25 8.57
C SER A 35 80.34 -51.12 9.72
N GLN A 36 79.29 -50.71 10.45
CA GLN A 36 78.69 -51.50 11.53
C GLN A 36 77.63 -52.50 11.04
N ASN A 37 77.44 -52.64 9.71
CA ASN A 37 76.38 -53.46 9.08
C ASN A 37 74.95 -53.13 9.55
N ILE A 38 74.73 -51.97 10.19
CA ILE A 38 73.41 -51.49 10.59
C ILE A 38 72.59 -51.13 9.35
N LEU A 39 73.26 -50.57 8.34
CA LEU A 39 72.69 -50.21 7.04
C LEU A 39 73.27 -51.14 5.98
N LEU A 40 72.57 -52.26 5.77
CA LEU A 40 72.97 -53.28 4.81
C LEU A 40 72.52 -52.83 3.41
N LEU A 41 73.44 -52.33 2.58
CA LEU A 41 73.12 -51.84 1.22
C LEU A 41 72.54 -52.99 0.37
N ASN A 42 71.22 -53.09 0.36
CA ASN A 42 70.44 -54.01 -0.44
C ASN A 42 69.67 -53.26 -1.53
N GLU A 43 69.21 -53.97 -2.56
CA GLU A 43 68.40 -53.43 -3.65
C GLU A 43 67.16 -52.68 -3.13
N GLU A 44 66.52 -53.20 -2.07
CA GLU A 44 65.35 -52.59 -1.43
C GLU A 44 65.65 -51.21 -0.81
N ILE A 45 66.84 -51.03 -0.21
CA ILE A 45 67.23 -49.75 0.40
C ILE A 45 67.56 -48.71 -0.69
N LEU A 46 68.14 -49.15 -1.81
CA LEU A 46 68.37 -48.28 -2.96
C LEU A 46 67.04 -47.79 -3.56
N ILE A 47 66.07 -48.68 -3.70
CA ILE A 47 64.70 -48.34 -4.14
C ILE A 47 64.06 -47.35 -3.17
N LEU A 48 64.20 -47.57 -1.85
CA LEU A 48 63.68 -46.66 -0.83
C LEU A 48 64.32 -45.26 -0.94
N PHE A 49 65.63 -45.17 -1.14
CA PHE A 49 66.32 -43.89 -1.32
C PHE A 49 65.87 -43.15 -2.58
N CYS A 50 65.67 -43.89 -3.69
CA CYS A 50 65.11 -43.35 -4.92
C CYS A 50 63.67 -42.83 -4.72
N PHE A 51 62.85 -43.57 -3.98
CA PHE A 51 61.47 -43.18 -3.66
C PHE A 51 61.41 -41.92 -2.77
N ILE A 52 62.25 -41.84 -1.73
CA ILE A 52 62.34 -40.65 -0.87
C ILE A 52 62.78 -39.43 -1.69
N SER A 53 63.81 -39.60 -2.54
CA SER A 53 64.29 -38.52 -3.42
C SER A 53 63.22 -38.07 -4.41
N PHE A 54 62.48 -39.01 -5.00
CA PHE A 54 61.34 -38.72 -5.87
C PHE A 54 60.24 -37.96 -5.13
N CYS A 55 59.83 -38.42 -3.95
CA CYS A 55 58.82 -37.77 -3.13
C CYS A 55 59.24 -36.35 -2.73
N TRP A 56 60.51 -36.15 -2.36
CA TRP A 56 61.05 -34.84 -2.03
C TRP A 56 61.01 -33.88 -3.23
N LEU A 57 61.46 -34.35 -4.40
CA LEU A 57 61.43 -33.55 -5.62
C LEU A 57 60.01 -33.24 -6.09
N ALA A 58 59.12 -34.23 -6.04
CA ALA A 58 57.72 -34.08 -6.39
C ALA A 58 57.02 -33.09 -5.44
N PHE A 59 57.25 -33.21 -4.13
CA PHE A 59 56.72 -32.28 -3.14
C PHE A 59 57.22 -30.86 -3.40
N ASN A 60 58.53 -30.65 -3.53
CA ASN A 60 59.08 -29.31 -3.74
C ASN A 60 58.59 -28.65 -5.04
N ARG A 61 58.41 -29.42 -6.12
CA ARG A 61 57.88 -28.87 -7.38
C ARG A 61 56.38 -28.63 -7.36
N LEU A 62 55.59 -29.49 -6.72
CA LEU A 62 54.13 -29.42 -6.77
C LEU A 62 53.53 -28.57 -5.65
N ASN A 63 54.22 -28.43 -4.52
CA ASN A 63 53.71 -27.73 -3.34
C ASN A 63 53.31 -26.28 -3.65
N GLU A 64 54.10 -25.55 -4.43
CA GLU A 64 53.77 -24.16 -4.79
C GLU A 64 52.49 -24.09 -5.63
N SER A 65 52.37 -24.93 -6.66
CA SER A 65 51.18 -24.97 -7.51
C SER A 65 49.93 -25.41 -6.75
N ILE A 66 50.05 -26.39 -5.85
CA ILE A 66 48.94 -26.88 -5.03
C ILE A 66 48.49 -25.80 -4.04
N ASN A 67 49.42 -25.12 -3.38
CA ASN A 67 49.10 -24.05 -2.45
C ASN A 67 48.43 -22.86 -3.15
N LEU A 68 48.90 -22.49 -4.35
CA LEU A 68 48.26 -21.43 -5.14
C LEU A 68 46.83 -21.80 -5.55
N ASP A 69 46.58 -23.04 -5.98
CA ASP A 69 45.23 -23.50 -6.32
C ASP A 69 44.32 -23.51 -5.07
N PHE A 70 44.82 -23.98 -3.93
CA PHE A 70 44.05 -23.94 -2.67
C PHE A 70 43.72 -22.51 -2.23
N LEU A 71 44.67 -21.58 -2.32
CA LEU A 71 44.45 -20.17 -1.99
C LEU A 71 43.42 -19.52 -2.93
N ASP A 72 43.53 -19.76 -4.23
CA ASP A 72 42.58 -19.23 -5.22
C ASP A 72 41.16 -19.78 -4.99
N ARG A 73 41.04 -21.09 -4.74
CA ARG A 73 39.75 -21.72 -4.40
C ARG A 73 39.17 -21.17 -3.11
N SER A 74 39.97 -21.03 -2.07
CA SER A 74 39.54 -20.46 -0.79
C SER A 74 38.99 -19.04 -0.98
N LYS A 75 39.73 -18.20 -1.72
CA LYS A 75 39.33 -16.83 -2.01
C LYS A 75 38.05 -16.76 -2.84
N LYS A 76 37.89 -17.62 -3.84
CA LYS A 76 36.66 -17.71 -4.64
C LYS A 76 35.45 -18.12 -3.80
N ILE A 77 35.63 -19.09 -2.90
CA ILE A 77 34.57 -19.53 -1.99
C ILE A 77 34.17 -18.38 -1.06
N GLU A 78 35.15 -17.71 -0.45
CA GLU A 78 34.92 -16.56 0.43
C GLU A 78 34.18 -15.44 -0.29
N GLN A 79 34.62 -15.08 -1.50
CA GLN A 79 33.99 -14.05 -2.31
C GLN A 79 32.54 -14.44 -2.65
N THR A 80 32.32 -15.66 -3.14
CA THR A 80 30.99 -16.14 -3.52
C THR A 80 30.04 -16.14 -2.32
N PHE A 81 30.54 -16.55 -1.16
CA PHE A 81 29.76 -16.58 0.08
C PHE A 81 29.40 -15.15 0.54
N THR A 82 30.35 -14.23 0.49
CA THR A 82 30.16 -12.82 0.86
C THR A 82 29.15 -12.14 -0.07
N GLU A 83 29.29 -12.33 -1.37
CA GLU A 83 28.35 -11.81 -2.37
C GLU A 83 26.93 -12.37 -2.17
N SER A 84 26.83 -13.66 -1.85
CA SER A 84 25.54 -14.31 -1.58
C SER A 84 24.88 -13.74 -0.32
N LEU A 85 25.64 -13.51 0.74
CA LEU A 85 25.14 -12.90 1.98
C LEU A 85 24.68 -11.45 1.74
N ASP A 86 25.45 -10.66 1.00
CA ASP A 86 25.08 -9.29 0.61
C ASP A 86 23.76 -9.25 -0.18
N GLN A 87 23.56 -10.21 -1.09
CA GLN A 87 22.31 -10.32 -1.85
C GLN A 87 21.14 -10.68 -0.94
N VAL A 88 21.32 -11.62 -0.01
CA VAL A 88 20.30 -11.99 0.97
C VAL A 88 19.95 -10.80 1.86
N GLU A 89 20.94 -10.08 2.37
CA GLU A 89 20.72 -8.89 3.20
C GLU A 89 19.90 -7.83 2.44
N LYS A 90 20.28 -7.52 1.19
CA LYS A 90 19.55 -6.58 0.33
C LYS A 90 18.11 -7.06 0.08
N ALA A 91 17.91 -8.35 -0.16
CA ALA A 91 16.58 -8.93 -0.35
C ALA A 91 15.71 -8.80 0.92
N VAL A 92 16.29 -9.06 2.10
CA VAL A 92 15.59 -8.92 3.38
C VAL A 92 15.22 -7.46 3.65
N LEU A 93 16.15 -6.52 3.44
CA LEU A 93 15.91 -5.09 3.64
C LEU A 93 14.84 -4.55 2.69
N THR A 94 14.88 -4.93 1.42
CA THR A 94 13.87 -4.53 0.43
C THR A 94 12.50 -5.11 0.76
N ASN A 95 12.42 -6.39 1.13
CA ASN A 95 11.16 -7.03 1.50
C ASN A 95 10.55 -6.39 2.77
N SER A 96 11.37 -6.07 3.77
CA SER A 96 10.94 -5.36 4.98
C SER A 96 10.38 -3.96 4.65
N LYS A 97 11.04 -3.22 3.76
CA LYS A 97 10.54 -1.91 3.28
C LYS A 97 9.20 -2.04 2.55
N VAL A 98 9.05 -3.04 1.69
CA VAL A 98 7.79 -3.32 0.97
C VAL A 98 6.68 -3.67 1.96
N GLN A 99 6.95 -4.53 2.94
CA GLN A 99 5.97 -4.91 3.95
C GLN A 99 5.50 -3.71 4.78
N LYS A 100 6.41 -2.79 5.15
CA LYS A 100 6.04 -1.53 5.81
C LYS A 100 5.14 -0.66 4.93
N LYS A 101 5.47 -0.50 3.65
CA LYS A 101 4.61 0.23 2.69
C LYS A 101 3.23 -0.40 2.58
N PHE A 102 3.14 -1.72 2.55
CA PHE A 102 1.87 -2.44 2.46
C PHE A 102 1.00 -2.23 3.70
N LYS A 103 1.61 -2.22 4.90
CA LYS A 103 0.92 -1.88 6.15
C LYS A 103 0.37 -0.44 6.12
N ASN A 104 1.16 0.51 5.64
CA ASN A 104 0.71 1.91 5.49
C ASN A 104 -0.45 2.01 4.50
N LEU A 105 -0.36 1.33 3.35
CA LEU A 105 -1.44 1.29 2.36
C LEU A 105 -2.76 0.77 2.96
N ALA A 106 -2.70 -0.26 3.80
CA ALA A 106 -3.88 -0.78 4.51
C ALA A 106 -4.50 0.26 5.46
N LEU A 107 -3.66 1.06 6.15
CA LEU A 107 -4.13 2.17 6.98
C LEU A 107 -4.74 3.30 6.14
N ASP A 108 -4.13 3.62 4.99
CA ASP A 108 -4.64 4.62 4.06
C ASP A 108 -6.01 4.22 3.51
N PHE A 109 -6.19 2.95 3.12
CA PHE A 109 -7.49 2.43 2.70
C PHE A 109 -8.55 2.48 3.81
N LYS A 110 -8.16 2.20 5.05
CA LYS A 110 -9.07 2.33 6.21
C LYS A 110 -9.50 3.79 6.41
N THR A 111 -8.56 4.72 6.27
CA THR A 111 -8.82 6.16 6.36
C THR A 111 -9.71 6.63 5.22
N LEU A 112 -9.45 6.19 4.00
CA LEU A 112 -10.27 6.48 2.83
C LEU A 112 -11.71 5.98 3.00
N LYS A 113 -11.89 4.75 3.50
CA LYS A 113 -13.21 4.20 3.83
C LYS A 113 -13.95 5.11 4.82
N ASN A 114 -13.28 5.58 5.87
CA ASN A 114 -13.88 6.48 6.85
C ASN A 114 -14.29 7.83 6.24
N HIS A 115 -13.46 8.40 5.35
CA HIS A 115 -13.83 9.63 4.64
C HIS A 115 -15.05 9.43 3.75
N PHE A 116 -15.12 8.31 3.02
CA PHE A 116 -16.28 7.98 2.20
C PHE A 116 -17.54 7.79 3.03
N THR A 117 -17.47 7.09 4.17
CA THR A 117 -18.67 6.89 5.02
C THR A 117 -19.16 8.21 5.61
N ILE A 118 -18.26 9.09 6.06
CA ILE A 118 -18.62 10.43 6.54
C ILE A 118 -19.26 11.24 5.42
N LEU A 119 -18.63 11.29 4.24
CA LEU A 119 -19.15 12.02 3.09
C LEU A 119 -20.55 11.52 2.72
N ASN A 120 -20.72 10.20 2.62
CA ASN A 120 -22.01 9.61 2.23
C ASN A 120 -23.10 9.94 3.25
N LYS A 121 -22.77 9.90 4.55
CA LYS A 121 -23.70 10.28 5.62
C LYS A 121 -24.08 11.77 5.53
N THR A 122 -23.12 12.65 5.27
CA THR A 122 -23.35 14.09 5.13
C THR A 122 -24.16 14.43 3.88
N VAL A 123 -23.86 13.78 2.75
CA VAL A 123 -24.61 13.96 1.50
C VAL A 123 -26.05 13.48 1.69
N HIS A 124 -26.25 12.29 2.27
CA HIS A 124 -27.57 11.75 2.51
C HIS A 124 -28.42 12.67 3.41
N SER A 125 -27.86 13.17 4.51
CA SER A 125 -28.58 14.07 5.42
C SER A 125 -28.91 15.42 4.77
N LYS A 126 -27.95 16.03 4.04
CA LYS A 126 -28.19 17.29 3.32
C LYS A 126 -29.19 17.13 2.19
N LEU A 127 -29.13 16.01 1.45
CA LEU A 127 -30.05 15.72 0.36
C LEU A 127 -31.48 15.53 0.88
N ALA A 128 -31.66 14.76 1.96
CA ALA A 128 -32.97 14.59 2.59
C ALA A 128 -33.55 15.93 3.07
N ALA A 129 -32.73 16.75 3.75
CA ALA A 129 -33.15 18.09 4.19
C ALA A 129 -33.52 19.01 3.01
N PHE A 130 -32.76 18.96 1.91
CA PHE A 130 -33.05 19.70 0.69
C PHE A 130 -34.39 19.28 0.07
N LEU A 131 -34.64 17.97 -0.04
CA LEU A 131 -35.90 17.43 -0.59
C LEU A 131 -37.12 17.81 0.25
N ILE A 132 -37.00 17.75 1.58
CA ILE A 132 -38.06 18.19 2.51
C ILE A 132 -38.33 19.69 2.34
N LYS A 133 -37.28 20.52 2.33
CA LYS A 133 -37.42 21.96 2.16
C LYS A 133 -38.05 22.32 0.81
N ASN A 134 -37.64 21.66 -0.26
CA ASN A 134 -38.16 21.92 -1.60
C ASN A 134 -39.63 21.48 -1.75
N SER A 135 -39.99 20.32 -1.18
CA SER A 135 -41.39 19.86 -1.17
C SER A 135 -42.27 20.79 -0.33
N GLN A 136 -41.83 21.21 0.87
CA GLN A 136 -42.53 22.20 1.68
C GLN A 136 -42.77 23.51 0.92
N ALA A 137 -41.75 24.07 0.27
CA ALA A 137 -41.90 25.29 -0.53
C ALA A 137 -42.93 25.13 -1.66
N THR A 138 -42.94 23.97 -2.32
CA THR A 138 -43.91 23.64 -3.37
C THR A 138 -45.34 23.48 -2.84
N TYR A 139 -45.51 22.85 -1.68
CA TYR A 139 -46.82 22.72 -1.04
C TYR A 139 -47.35 24.07 -0.58
N LEU A 140 -46.49 24.90 0.02
CA LEU A 140 -46.86 26.23 0.52
C LEU A 140 -47.31 27.14 -0.63
N SER A 141 -46.60 27.12 -1.77
CA SER A 141 -47.01 27.89 -2.95
C SER A 141 -48.36 27.42 -3.52
N LYS A 142 -48.59 26.10 -3.59
CA LYS A 142 -49.88 25.54 -4.00
C LYS A 142 -51.03 25.91 -3.05
N LEU A 143 -50.78 25.88 -1.74
CA LEU A 143 -51.76 26.25 -0.73
C LEU A 143 -52.14 27.74 -0.84
N VAL A 144 -51.15 28.63 -0.96
CA VAL A 144 -51.38 30.06 -1.17
C VAL A 144 -52.18 30.31 -2.45
N PHE A 145 -51.89 29.57 -3.52
CA PHE A 145 -52.66 29.67 -4.76
C PHE A 145 -54.12 29.23 -4.56
N ALA A 146 -54.35 28.08 -3.91
CA ALA A 146 -55.70 27.59 -3.60
C ALA A 146 -56.49 28.59 -2.75
N GLN A 147 -55.88 29.14 -1.70
CA GLN A 147 -56.49 30.17 -0.85
C GLN A 147 -56.89 31.43 -1.64
N ARG A 148 -56.02 31.88 -2.55
CA ARG A 148 -56.33 33.02 -3.43
C ARG A 148 -57.50 32.69 -4.35
N LEU A 149 -57.54 31.48 -4.88
CA LEU A 149 -58.61 31.01 -5.77
C LEU A 149 -59.95 30.96 -5.03
N GLU A 150 -59.98 30.40 -3.80
CA GLU A 150 -61.15 30.40 -2.92
C GLU A 150 -61.67 31.81 -2.60
N GLN A 151 -60.78 32.77 -2.32
CA GLN A 151 -61.20 34.16 -2.10
C GLN A 151 -61.84 34.78 -3.34
N GLN A 152 -61.30 34.51 -4.53
CA GLN A 152 -61.85 35.04 -5.77
C GLN A 152 -63.17 34.38 -6.14
N THR A 153 -63.31 33.07 -5.95
CA THR A 153 -64.57 32.37 -6.19
C THR A 153 -65.65 32.80 -5.20
N ALA A 154 -65.32 33.01 -3.93
CA ALA A 154 -66.24 33.56 -2.94
C ALA A 154 -66.74 34.96 -3.33
N LYS A 155 -65.85 35.85 -3.78
CA LYS A 155 -66.22 37.17 -4.30
C LYS A 155 -67.14 37.08 -5.52
N LEU A 156 -66.82 36.19 -6.46
CA LEU A 156 -67.63 35.96 -7.65
C LEU A 156 -69.03 35.43 -7.29
N LEU A 157 -69.10 34.46 -6.37
CA LEU A 157 -70.37 33.92 -5.86
C LEU A 157 -71.22 35.01 -5.20
N ALA A 158 -70.63 35.82 -4.31
CA ALA A 158 -71.32 36.94 -3.67
C ALA A 158 -71.86 37.94 -4.69
N LEU A 159 -71.07 38.28 -5.71
CA LEU A 159 -71.48 39.17 -6.80
C LEU A 159 -72.66 38.58 -7.60
N LEU A 160 -72.59 37.30 -7.96
CA LEU A 160 -73.64 36.59 -8.70
C LEU A 160 -74.94 36.51 -7.90
N LEU A 161 -74.85 36.19 -6.60
CA LEU A 161 -76.00 36.16 -5.69
C LEU A 161 -76.65 37.55 -5.57
N SER A 162 -75.84 38.59 -5.34
CA SER A 162 -76.31 39.98 -5.28
C SER A 162 -77.03 40.39 -6.56
N LYS A 163 -76.45 40.07 -7.73
CA LYS A 163 -77.07 40.38 -9.04
C LYS A 163 -78.39 39.62 -9.26
N LYS A 164 -78.47 38.34 -8.87
CA LYS A 164 -79.71 37.57 -8.93
C LYS A 164 -80.78 38.14 -8.00
N LEU A 165 -80.44 38.43 -6.75
CA LEU A 165 -81.35 39.05 -5.78
C LEU A 165 -81.86 40.40 -6.27
N HIS A 166 -80.97 41.25 -6.78
CA HIS A 166 -81.36 42.54 -7.37
C HIS A 166 -82.36 42.37 -8.52
N ARG A 167 -82.14 41.40 -9.42
CA ARG A 167 -83.09 41.10 -10.50
C ARG A 167 -84.44 40.63 -9.98
N ILE A 168 -84.48 39.79 -8.95
CA ILE A 168 -85.72 39.33 -8.31
C ILE A 168 -86.47 40.53 -7.69
N VAL A 169 -85.74 41.42 -6.99
CA VAL A 169 -86.33 42.64 -6.40
C VAL A 169 -86.91 43.54 -7.49
N LEU A 170 -86.19 43.79 -8.58
CA LEU A 170 -86.68 44.59 -9.70
C LEU A 170 -87.92 43.98 -10.35
N LEU A 171 -87.93 42.66 -10.59
CA LEU A 171 -89.10 41.96 -11.12
C LEU A 171 -90.29 42.09 -10.16
N ARG A 172 -90.10 41.85 -8.87
CA ARG A 172 -91.14 42.01 -7.84
C ARG A 172 -91.69 43.43 -7.81
N GLN A 173 -90.83 44.43 -7.90
CA GLN A 173 -91.23 45.84 -7.95
C GLN A 173 -92.02 46.14 -9.23
N PHE A 174 -91.58 45.64 -10.39
CA PHE A 174 -92.27 45.80 -11.67
C PHE A 174 -93.69 45.18 -11.62
N TYR A 175 -93.83 43.96 -11.13
CA TYR A 175 -95.14 43.29 -11.02
C TYR A 175 -96.08 43.98 -10.02
N THR A 176 -95.55 44.48 -8.90
CA THR A 176 -96.38 45.16 -7.88
C THR A 176 -96.78 46.59 -8.28
N GLN A 177 -95.88 47.37 -8.88
CA GLN A 177 -96.11 48.79 -9.16
C GLN A 177 -96.71 49.06 -10.55
N LYS A 178 -96.26 48.34 -11.59
CA LYS A 178 -96.68 48.64 -12.98
C LYS A 178 -97.80 47.74 -13.50
N LEU A 179 -97.91 46.50 -13.04
CA LEU A 179 -98.81 45.51 -13.66
C LEU A 179 -100.18 45.34 -12.98
N LYS A 180 -100.40 45.91 -11.77
CA LYS A 180 -101.67 45.95 -11.00
C LYS A 180 -102.65 44.79 -11.26
N SER A 181 -102.15 43.56 -11.33
CA SER A 181 -102.97 42.36 -11.53
C SER A 181 -103.20 41.72 -10.17
N THR A 182 -104.48 41.50 -9.83
CA THR A 182 -104.95 40.97 -8.53
C THR A 182 -104.33 39.63 -8.16
N ASN A 183 -103.94 38.82 -9.15
CA ASN A 183 -103.31 37.53 -8.96
C ASN A 183 -101.90 37.61 -8.32
N PHE A 184 -101.15 38.69 -8.54
CA PHE A 184 -99.80 38.85 -7.97
C PHE A 184 -99.78 39.44 -6.56
N LEU A 185 -100.84 40.13 -6.14
CA LEU A 185 -101.04 40.52 -4.73
C LEU A 185 -101.30 39.30 -3.82
N CYS A 186 -101.82 38.21 -4.38
CA CYS A 186 -102.09 36.97 -3.66
C CYS A 186 -100.83 36.21 -3.25
N PHE A 187 -99.72 36.36 -3.99
CA PHE A 187 -98.46 35.68 -3.65
C PHE A 187 -97.96 36.01 -2.24
N TYR A 188 -98.15 37.24 -1.76
CA TYR A 188 -97.78 37.62 -0.40
C TYR A 188 -98.62 36.88 0.66
N LYS A 189 -99.92 36.66 0.39
CA LYS A 189 -100.81 35.89 1.27
C LYS A 189 -100.46 34.39 1.27
N ILE A 190 -100.07 33.83 0.12
CA ILE A 190 -99.67 32.41 -0.01
C ILE A 190 -98.33 32.17 0.71
N SER A 191 -97.32 33.03 0.50
CA SER A 191 -96.02 32.88 1.16
C SER A 191 -96.09 33.06 2.68
N LEU A 192 -96.97 33.94 3.17
CA LEU A 192 -97.22 34.08 4.61
C LEU A 192 -97.87 32.82 5.19
N ARG A 193 -98.81 32.22 4.46
CA ARG A 193 -99.49 30.99 4.89
C ARG A 193 -98.53 29.80 4.95
N GLU A 194 -97.68 29.63 3.94
CA GLU A 194 -96.64 28.58 3.95
C GLU A 194 -95.64 28.77 5.10
N TYR A 195 -95.27 30.00 5.44
CA TYR A 195 -94.37 30.27 6.56
C TYR A 195 -95.01 29.96 7.94
N PHE A 196 -96.33 30.17 8.07
CA PHE A 196 -97.07 29.81 9.27
C PHE A 196 -97.38 28.30 9.39
N GLU A 197 -97.37 27.55 8.29
CA GLU A 197 -97.51 26.08 8.31
C GLU A 197 -96.18 25.34 8.54
N ILE A 198 -95.04 26.04 8.42
CA ILE A 198 -93.69 25.48 8.64
C ILE A 198 -93.19 25.69 10.10
N ILE A 199 -93.81 26.59 10.87
CA ILE A 199 -93.57 26.76 12.33
C ILE A 199 -94.53 25.86 13.10
#